data_AF-A0A2C9H886-F1
#
_entry.id   AF-A0A2C9H886-F1
#
_cell.length_a   1.000
_cell.length_b   1.000
_cell.length_c   1.000
_cell.angle_alpha   90.00
_cell.angle_beta   90.00
_cell.angle_gamma   90.00
#
_symmetry.space_group_name_H-M   'P 1'
#
loop_
_entity.id
_entity.type
_entity.pdbx_description
1 polymer ?
#
loop_
_entity_poly.entity_id
_entity_poly.type
_entity_poly.pdbx_seq_one_letter_code
_entity_poly.pdbx_strand_id
1 'polypeptide(L)'
;MEIVRAVSDTFWSTRVWLPPNITWEDIRPGVRADVNHADYRHLIYPIPLAAVIIVLRWIIERYWIAPVGKALGIKSTGPKPPKPNKVLEAAYNVNARLSHKTTMRLMKQVDLSERQIEYWWRRRRAQDKPTTLVKFCETSWRCIYYTYSFIFGSIVMWDKPWLWDIKQCWYGYPHQSVTNDIWWYYMISMAFYWSLTASQFYDVKRKDFWQMFAHHMITILLMALSWVCNLHRVGSLVLLVHDCADIFLESAKLTKYAQYQKVCDTIFAIFTVVWIVTRLMLYPRIIYSSSVEAPQILPMFPAYYIFNTLLILLLVLHICWTYLIVQIAVKAIKSGQMEGDVRSSSSEEISDSSENSRPVLTNGGTPKKQPSKNGTTAVAAANSVSASPKKKQ
;
A
#
# COMPACT_ATOMS: atom_id res chain seq x y z
N MET A 1 13.75 -13.42 -36.14
CA MET A 1 14.15 -12.00 -36.09
C MET A 1 13.14 -11.11 -36.82
N GLU A 2 12.66 -11.49 -38.02
CA GLU A 2 11.68 -10.69 -38.78
C GLU A 2 10.33 -10.50 -38.09
N ILE A 3 9.76 -11.54 -37.49
CA ILE A 3 8.48 -11.42 -36.74
C ILE A 3 8.61 -10.42 -35.58
N VAL A 4 9.73 -10.46 -34.86
CA VAL A 4 9.99 -9.54 -33.73
C VAL A 4 10.12 -8.10 -34.23
N ARG A 5 10.81 -7.88 -35.36
CA ARG A 5 10.90 -6.56 -35.99
C ARG A 5 9.53 -6.08 -36.47
N ALA A 6 8.77 -6.92 -37.17
CA ALA A 6 7.43 -6.58 -37.64
C ALA A 6 6.48 -6.22 -36.50
N VAL A 7 6.52 -6.97 -35.38
CA VAL A 7 5.75 -6.64 -34.16
C VAL A 7 6.22 -5.32 -33.55
N SER A 8 7.53 -5.09 -33.47
CA SER A 8 8.11 -3.85 -32.95
C SER A 8 7.72 -2.65 -33.81
N ASP A 9 7.83 -2.74 -35.13
CA ASP A 9 7.54 -1.66 -36.07
C ASP A 9 6.04 -1.35 -36.10
N THR A 10 5.19 -2.39 -35.96
CA THR A 10 3.75 -2.23 -35.82
C THR A 10 3.41 -1.54 -34.50
N PHE A 11 4.03 -1.97 -33.40
CA PHE A 11 3.82 -1.38 -32.09
C PHE A 11 4.26 0.09 -32.09
N TRP A 12 5.49 0.39 -32.50
CA TRP A 12 6.06 1.75 -32.55
C TRP A 12 5.66 2.56 -33.79
N SER A 13 4.50 2.28 -34.39
CA SER A 13 4.00 3.07 -35.52
C SER A 13 3.80 4.54 -35.11
N THR A 14 4.30 5.46 -35.94
CA THR A 14 4.14 6.92 -35.72
C THR A 14 2.67 7.33 -35.66
N ARG A 15 1.79 6.61 -36.38
CA ARG A 15 0.33 6.83 -36.37
C ARG A 15 -0.32 6.61 -35.01
N VAL A 16 0.29 5.77 -34.17
CA VAL A 16 -0.22 5.44 -32.83
C VAL A 16 0.37 6.40 -31.81
N TRP A 17 1.68 6.59 -31.81
CA TRP A 17 2.39 7.22 -30.69
C TRP A 17 2.63 8.73 -30.83
N LEU A 18 2.54 9.29 -32.03
CA LEU A 18 2.89 10.68 -32.29
C LEU A 18 1.71 11.47 -32.89
N PRO A 19 1.70 12.80 -32.72
CA PRO A 19 0.76 13.68 -33.41
C PRO A 19 0.84 13.56 -34.94
N PRO A 20 -0.22 13.97 -35.66
CA PRO A 20 -0.17 14.08 -37.12
C PRO A 20 1.03 14.93 -37.58
N ASN A 21 1.69 14.50 -38.65
CA ASN A 21 2.86 15.14 -39.26
C ASN A 21 4.15 15.14 -38.41
N ILE A 22 4.22 14.32 -37.35
CA ILE A 22 5.44 14.13 -36.54
C ILE A 22 5.92 12.68 -36.67
N THR A 23 7.23 12.51 -36.82
CA THR A 23 7.92 11.23 -36.88
C THR A 23 8.90 11.06 -35.71
N TRP A 24 9.37 9.83 -35.49
CA TRP A 24 10.40 9.57 -34.47
C TRP A 24 11.73 10.28 -34.75
N GLU A 25 11.99 10.68 -36.00
CA GLU A 25 13.16 11.48 -36.37
C GLU A 25 13.04 12.92 -35.84
N ASP A 26 11.83 13.50 -35.85
CA ASP A 26 11.60 14.89 -35.44
C ASP A 26 11.77 15.13 -33.93
N ILE A 27 11.69 14.06 -33.15
CA ILE A 27 11.89 14.06 -31.69
C ILE A 27 13.12 13.25 -31.28
N ARG A 28 13.98 12.88 -32.23
CA ARG A 28 15.24 12.18 -31.93
C ARG A 28 16.18 13.13 -31.18
N PRO A 29 16.85 12.65 -30.12
CA PRO A 29 17.85 13.44 -29.40
C PRO A 29 18.91 14.04 -30.35
N GLY A 30 19.15 15.34 -30.23
CA GLY A 30 20.20 16.05 -30.97
C GLY A 30 19.85 16.48 -32.39
N VAL A 31 18.64 16.23 -32.90
CA VAL A 31 18.20 16.71 -34.23
C VAL A 31 17.97 18.23 -34.24
N ARG A 32 17.49 18.76 -33.12
CA ARG A 32 17.22 20.18 -32.92
C ARG A 32 18.20 20.78 -31.93
N ALA A 33 18.88 21.86 -32.32
CA ALA A 33 19.82 22.56 -31.43
C ALA A 33 19.10 23.36 -30.32
N ASP A 34 17.82 23.72 -30.56
CA ASP A 34 16.98 24.51 -29.64
C ASP A 34 16.23 23.67 -28.61
N VAL A 35 16.07 22.35 -28.84
CA VAL A 35 15.24 21.47 -28.01
C VAL A 35 15.98 20.18 -27.67
N ASN A 36 16.08 19.87 -26.38
CA ASN A 36 16.66 18.62 -25.90
C ASN A 36 15.55 17.59 -25.62
N HIS A 37 15.22 16.74 -26.59
CA HIS A 37 14.20 15.70 -26.42
C HIS A 37 14.64 14.56 -25.50
N ALA A 38 13.67 13.87 -24.91
CA ALA A 38 13.91 12.65 -24.14
C ALA A 38 14.49 11.53 -25.00
N ASP A 39 15.68 11.03 -24.64
CA ASP A 39 16.25 9.83 -25.26
C ASP A 39 15.62 8.57 -24.65
N TYR A 40 15.01 7.73 -25.48
CA TYR A 40 14.45 6.44 -25.09
C TYR A 40 15.52 5.49 -24.52
N ARG A 41 16.78 5.64 -24.94
CA ARG A 41 17.92 4.85 -24.44
C ARG A 41 18.15 5.09 -22.96
N HIS A 42 17.72 6.23 -22.42
CA HIS A 42 17.84 6.52 -21.00
C HIS A 42 17.07 5.53 -20.12
N LEU A 43 16.06 4.84 -20.65
CA LEU A 43 15.31 3.82 -19.92
C LEU A 43 16.15 2.59 -19.51
N ILE A 44 17.38 2.47 -20.01
CA ILE A 44 18.33 1.46 -19.53
C ILE A 44 18.95 1.80 -18.17
N TYR A 45 19.11 3.09 -17.82
CA TYR A 45 19.79 3.53 -16.58
C TYR A 45 19.03 3.17 -15.29
N PRO A 46 17.69 3.20 -15.25
CA PRO A 46 16.94 2.79 -14.06
C PRO A 46 17.21 1.36 -13.59
N ILE A 47 17.59 0.44 -14.48
CA ILE A 47 17.81 -0.97 -14.12
C ILE A 47 19.07 -1.16 -13.25
N PRO A 48 20.29 -0.75 -13.66
CA PRO A 48 21.46 -0.83 -12.79
C PRO A 48 21.30 0.08 -11.56
N LEU A 49 20.63 1.23 -11.69
CA LEU A 49 20.34 2.10 -10.56
C LEU A 49 19.41 1.42 -9.53
N ALA A 50 18.44 0.62 -9.97
CA ALA A 50 17.59 -0.17 -9.09
C ALA A 50 18.41 -1.20 -8.29
N ALA A 51 19.41 -1.84 -8.91
CA ALA A 51 20.33 -2.74 -8.21
C ALA A 51 21.14 -1.99 -7.14
N VAL A 52 21.63 -0.78 -7.46
CA VAL A 52 22.31 0.09 -6.47
C VAL A 52 21.38 0.45 -5.32
N ILE A 53 20.12 0.82 -5.60
CA ILE A 53 19.10 1.12 -4.59
C ILE A 53 18.83 -0.10 -3.69
N ILE A 54 18.80 -1.33 -4.24
CA ILE A 54 18.64 -2.55 -3.45
C ILE A 54 19.85 -2.79 -2.53
N VAL A 55 21.08 -2.58 -3.02
CA VAL A 55 22.29 -2.70 -2.20
C VAL A 55 22.28 -1.64 -1.09
N LEU A 56 21.95 -0.39 -1.44
CA LEU A 56 21.85 0.71 -0.49
C LEU A 56 20.79 0.43 0.58
N ARG A 57 19.63 -0.09 0.19
CA ARG A 57 18.58 -0.56 1.10
C ARG A 57 19.13 -1.58 2.09
N TRP A 58 19.81 -2.62 1.60
CA TRP A 58 20.37 -3.66 2.46
C TRP A 58 21.37 -3.09 3.47
N ILE A 59 22.26 -2.19 3.05
CA ILE A 59 23.22 -1.51 3.94
C ILE A 59 22.48 -0.69 5.01
N ILE A 60 21.57 0.19 4.61
CA ILE A 60 20.87 1.10 5.52
C ILE A 60 19.97 0.33 6.49
N GLU A 61 19.24 -0.68 6.02
CA GLU A 61 18.41 -1.53 6.88
C GLU A 61 19.26 -2.27 7.92
N ARG A 62 20.42 -2.81 7.51
CA ARG A 62 21.28 -3.62 8.38
C ARG A 62 22.02 -2.79 9.41
N TYR A 63 22.62 -1.67 9.00
CA TYR A 63 23.57 -0.94 9.82
C TYR A 63 22.96 0.27 10.54
N TRP A 64 21.86 0.84 10.04
CA TRP A 64 21.25 2.04 10.65
C TRP A 64 19.86 1.74 11.19
N ILE A 65 18.94 1.26 10.34
CA ILE A 65 17.52 1.15 10.74
C ILE A 65 17.31 0.04 11.78
N ALA A 66 17.88 -1.16 11.59
CA ALA A 66 17.69 -2.26 12.53
C ALA A 66 18.23 -1.96 13.94
N PRO A 67 19.43 -1.35 14.11
CA PRO A 67 19.89 -0.87 15.41
C PRO A 67 18.95 0.18 16.04
N VAL A 68 18.48 1.15 15.27
CA VAL A 68 17.51 2.16 15.75
C VAL A 68 16.22 1.49 16.22
N GLY A 69 15.67 0.56 15.45
CA GLY A 69 14.47 -0.20 15.84
C GLY A 69 14.66 -0.98 17.14
N LYS A 70 15.83 -1.59 17.35
CA LYS A 70 16.17 -2.27 18.61
C LYS A 70 16.32 -1.30 19.77
N ALA A 71 16.93 -0.14 19.55
CA ALA A 71 17.06 0.92 20.56
C ALA A 71 15.69 1.48 20.99
N LEU A 72 14.72 1.51 20.07
CA LEU A 72 13.31 1.84 20.35
C LEU A 72 12.54 0.71 21.07
N GLY A 73 13.19 -0.40 21.42
CA GLY A 73 12.57 -1.52 22.12
C GLY A 73 11.74 -2.45 21.22
N ILE A 74 11.84 -2.33 19.89
CA ILE A 74 11.12 -3.22 18.96
C ILE A 74 11.75 -4.61 19.00
N LYS A 75 10.95 -5.59 19.42
CA LYS A 75 11.40 -6.98 19.57
C LYS A 75 11.79 -7.57 18.21
N SER A 76 13.01 -8.10 18.14
CA SER A 76 13.52 -8.88 17.00
C SER A 76 13.08 -10.34 17.05
N THR A 77 12.64 -10.83 18.21
CA THR A 77 12.29 -12.23 18.45
C THR A 77 10.87 -12.53 17.97
N GLY A 78 10.75 -13.41 17.00
CA GLY A 78 9.46 -13.98 16.59
C GLY A 78 8.87 -14.94 17.64
N PRO A 79 7.72 -15.56 17.35
CA PRO A 79 7.11 -16.57 18.21
C PRO A 79 8.06 -17.73 18.52
N LYS A 80 8.02 -18.25 19.75
CA LYS A 80 8.88 -19.37 20.18
C LYS A 80 8.71 -20.58 19.24
N PRO A 81 9.81 -21.19 18.77
CA PRO A 81 9.74 -22.36 17.89
C PRO A 81 8.92 -23.49 18.49
N PRO A 82 8.20 -24.26 17.66
CA PRO A 82 7.57 -25.48 18.13
C PRO A 82 8.64 -26.51 18.51
N LYS A 83 8.25 -27.55 19.24
CA LYS A 83 9.17 -28.65 19.58
C LYS A 83 9.73 -29.27 18.29
N PRO A 84 11.04 -29.46 18.13
CA PRO A 84 11.62 -30.03 16.91
C PRO A 84 11.01 -31.40 16.61
N ASN A 85 10.42 -31.56 15.43
CA ASN A 85 9.89 -32.83 14.95
C ASN A 85 10.08 -32.93 13.43
N LYS A 86 10.97 -33.83 12.99
CA LYS A 86 11.34 -33.99 11.58
C LYS A 86 10.15 -34.42 10.70
N VAL A 87 9.24 -35.23 11.22
CA VAL A 87 8.08 -35.74 10.48
C VAL A 87 7.06 -34.62 10.24
N LEU A 88 6.78 -33.82 11.28
CA LEU A 88 5.88 -32.67 11.17
C LEU A 88 6.47 -31.59 10.25
N GLU A 89 7.78 -31.33 10.34
CA GLU A 89 8.46 -30.36 9.47
C GLU A 89 8.46 -30.81 8.00
N ALA A 90 8.72 -32.09 7.73
CA ALA A 90 8.64 -32.63 6.37
C ALA A 90 7.23 -32.51 5.80
N ALA A 91 6.21 -32.81 6.58
CA ALA A 91 4.81 -32.67 6.15
C ALA A 91 4.40 -31.20 5.96
N TYR A 92 4.91 -30.29 6.80
CA TYR A 92 4.69 -28.84 6.68
C TYR A 92 5.27 -28.28 5.39
N ASN A 93 6.48 -28.69 5.03
CA ASN A 93 7.15 -28.25 3.80
C ASN A 93 6.41 -28.70 2.53
N VAL A 94 5.64 -29.78 2.60
CA VAL A 94 4.75 -30.23 1.50
C VAL A 94 3.49 -29.37 1.42
N ASN A 95 2.85 -29.08 2.54
CA ASN A 95 1.66 -28.24 2.58
C ASN A 95 1.53 -27.47 3.90
N ALA A 96 1.64 -26.14 3.84
CA ALA A 96 1.49 -25.29 5.02
C ALA A 96 0.06 -25.30 5.60
N ARG A 97 -0.96 -25.66 4.80
CA ARG A 97 -2.35 -25.82 5.27
C ARG A 97 -2.56 -27.24 5.79
N LEU A 98 -2.97 -27.33 7.06
CA LEU A 98 -3.30 -28.61 7.68
C LEU A 98 -4.66 -29.09 7.16
N SER A 99 -4.68 -30.31 6.62
CA SER A 99 -5.89 -30.98 6.13
C SER A 99 -6.22 -32.14 7.05
N HIS A 100 -7.50 -32.41 7.29
CA HIS A 100 -7.95 -33.53 8.15
C HIS A 100 -7.30 -34.87 7.75
N LYS A 101 -7.15 -35.13 6.44
CA LYS A 101 -6.47 -36.34 5.94
C LYS A 101 -4.99 -36.39 6.35
N THR A 102 -4.34 -35.24 6.33
CA THR A 102 -2.92 -35.09 6.73
C THR A 102 -2.78 -35.26 8.24
N THR A 103 -3.68 -34.69 9.04
CA THR A 103 -3.71 -34.85 10.50
C THR A 103 -3.81 -36.32 10.90
N MET A 104 -4.78 -37.08 10.34
CA MET A 104 -4.92 -38.50 10.66
C MET A 104 -3.68 -39.32 10.31
N ARG A 105 -3.03 -39.02 9.18
CA ARG A 105 -1.78 -39.69 8.78
C ARG A 105 -0.65 -39.39 9.78
N LEU A 106 -0.53 -38.13 10.20
CA LEU A 106 0.50 -37.69 11.14
C LEU A 106 0.29 -38.25 12.54
N MET A 107 -0.95 -38.41 13.00
CA MET A 107 -1.26 -39.09 14.28
C MET A 107 -0.82 -40.55 14.29
N LYS A 108 -0.82 -41.23 13.13
CA LYS A 108 -0.32 -42.62 13.03
C LYS A 108 1.20 -42.70 13.01
N GLN A 109 1.87 -41.70 12.46
CA GLN A 109 3.34 -41.67 12.32
C GLN A 109 4.03 -41.08 13.54
N VAL A 110 3.34 -40.18 14.23
CA VAL A 110 3.84 -39.45 15.37
C VAL A 110 2.84 -39.71 16.50
N ASP A 111 3.31 -40.28 17.60
CA ASP A 111 2.51 -40.57 18.80
C ASP A 111 2.11 -39.27 19.53
N LEU A 112 1.29 -38.46 18.85
CA LEU A 112 0.79 -37.17 19.28
C LEU A 112 -0.70 -37.11 18.99
N SER A 113 -1.42 -36.44 19.88
CA SER A 113 -2.84 -36.14 19.67
C SER A 113 -3.03 -35.11 18.57
N GLU A 114 -4.21 -35.11 17.95
CA GLU A 114 -4.64 -34.11 16.98
C GLU A 114 -4.37 -32.68 17.45
N ARG A 115 -4.77 -32.36 18.68
CA ARG A 115 -4.58 -31.03 19.27
C ARG A 115 -3.11 -30.63 19.40
N GLN A 116 -2.22 -31.59 19.68
CA GLN A 116 -0.77 -31.33 19.72
C GLN A 116 -0.20 -31.06 18.33
N ILE A 117 -0.66 -31.77 17.31
CA ILE A 117 -0.29 -31.55 15.91
C ILE A 117 -0.78 -30.17 15.46
N GLU A 118 -2.04 -29.84 15.70
CA GLU A 118 -2.61 -28.51 15.38
C GLU A 118 -1.86 -27.37 16.08
N TYR A 119 -1.53 -27.55 17.36
CA TYR A 119 -0.78 -26.58 18.14
C TYR A 119 0.64 -26.39 17.57
N TRP A 120 1.33 -27.48 17.24
CA TRP A 120 2.63 -27.45 16.58
C TRP A 120 2.52 -26.71 15.23
N TRP A 121 1.50 -27.01 14.43
CA TRP A 121 1.28 -26.43 13.11
C TRP A 121 1.00 -24.93 13.18
N ARG A 122 0.15 -24.50 14.12
CA ARG A 122 -0.14 -23.09 14.38
C ARG A 122 1.13 -22.32 14.77
N ARG A 123 1.97 -22.89 15.64
CA ARG A 123 3.24 -22.28 16.04
C ARG A 123 4.24 -22.23 14.89
N ARG A 124 4.35 -23.29 14.10
CA ARG A 124 5.22 -23.32 12.91
C ARG A 124 4.82 -22.27 11.89
N ARG A 125 3.52 -22.13 11.58
CA ARG A 125 2.99 -21.04 10.75
C ARG A 125 3.25 -19.65 11.34
N ALA A 126 3.19 -19.52 12.67
CA ALA A 126 3.48 -18.25 13.33
C ALA A 126 4.96 -17.87 13.21
N GLN A 127 5.88 -18.84 13.04
CA GLN A 127 7.30 -18.56 12.79
C GLN A 127 7.59 -18.06 11.38
N ASP A 128 6.81 -18.47 10.38
CA ASP A 128 6.93 -17.93 9.02
C ASP A 128 6.46 -16.49 8.91
N LYS A 129 5.76 -15.98 9.93
CA LYS A 129 5.37 -14.58 9.96
C LYS A 129 6.60 -13.71 10.25
N PRO A 130 6.84 -12.67 9.45
CA PRO A 130 7.93 -11.73 9.68
C PRO A 130 7.77 -11.04 11.02
N THR A 131 8.90 -10.74 11.65
CA THR A 131 8.93 -10.04 12.93
C THR A 131 8.55 -8.57 12.75
N THR A 132 8.07 -7.93 13.82
CA THR A 132 7.76 -6.50 13.80
C THR A 132 8.97 -5.66 13.40
N LEU A 133 10.18 -6.07 13.79
CA LEU A 133 11.43 -5.42 13.39
C LEU A 133 11.65 -5.46 11.87
N VAL A 134 11.39 -6.59 11.20
CA VAL A 134 11.50 -6.68 9.74
C VAL A 134 10.53 -5.70 9.08
N LYS A 135 9.26 -5.70 9.50
CA LYS A 135 8.26 -4.75 8.98
C LYS A 135 8.64 -3.29 9.22
N PHE A 136 9.21 -3.00 10.39
CA PHE A 136 9.73 -1.67 10.72
C PHE A 136 10.86 -1.27 9.77
N CYS A 137 11.85 -2.15 9.54
CA CYS A 137 12.95 -1.86 8.63
C CYS A 137 12.47 -1.55 7.21
N GLU A 138 11.61 -2.41 6.65
CA GLU A 138 11.05 -2.21 5.30
C GLU A 138 10.26 -0.90 5.20
N THR A 139 9.45 -0.58 6.21
CA THR A 139 8.67 0.66 6.25
C THR A 139 9.56 1.89 6.41
N SER A 140 10.61 1.82 7.23
CA SER A 140 11.55 2.92 7.41
C SER A 140 12.29 3.24 6.13
N TRP A 141 12.74 2.21 5.39
CA TRP A 141 13.38 2.38 4.09
C TRP A 141 12.47 3.16 3.11
N ARG A 142 11.21 2.72 2.97
CA ARG A 142 10.23 3.40 2.14
C ARG A 142 9.97 4.84 2.61
N CYS A 143 9.83 5.06 3.91
CA CYS A 143 9.63 6.39 4.48
C CYS A 143 10.78 7.35 4.16
N ILE A 144 12.03 6.89 4.28
CA ILE A 144 13.23 7.67 3.96
C ILE A 144 13.22 8.02 2.46
N TYR A 145 12.96 7.04 1.60
CA TYR A 145 12.91 7.28 0.16
C TYR A 145 11.81 8.27 -0.24
N TYR A 146 10.57 8.07 0.20
CA TYR A 146 9.46 8.97 -0.17
C TYR A 146 9.69 10.39 0.33
N THR A 147 10.28 10.54 1.52
CA THR A 147 10.66 11.85 2.05
C THR A 147 11.71 12.53 1.16
N TYR A 148 12.77 11.79 0.79
CA TYR A 148 13.79 12.28 -0.12
C TYR A 148 13.19 12.64 -1.49
N SER A 149 12.40 11.74 -2.08
CA SER A 149 11.82 11.88 -3.42
C SER A 149 10.89 13.08 -3.49
N PHE A 150 10.04 13.28 -2.48
CA PHE A 150 9.13 14.43 -2.44
C PHE A 150 9.87 15.76 -2.27
N ILE A 151 10.89 15.82 -1.41
CA ILE A 151 11.72 17.03 -1.25
C ILE A 151 12.46 17.33 -2.54
N PHE A 152 13.11 16.33 -3.13
CA PHE A 152 13.85 16.48 -4.38
C PHE A 152 12.92 16.91 -5.52
N GLY A 153 11.78 16.23 -5.70
CA GLY A 153 10.77 16.57 -6.68
C GLY A 153 10.21 17.99 -6.48
N SER A 154 9.97 18.40 -5.24
CA SER A 154 9.50 19.76 -4.93
C SER A 154 10.53 20.81 -5.34
N ILE A 155 11.82 20.58 -5.09
CA ILE A 155 12.91 21.48 -5.49
C ILE A 155 13.00 21.57 -7.03
N VAL A 156 13.00 20.42 -7.71
CA VAL A 156 13.12 20.33 -9.18
C VAL A 156 11.93 20.96 -9.91
N MET A 157 10.74 20.86 -9.34
CA MET A 157 9.50 21.31 -9.97
C MET A 157 9.16 22.76 -9.66
N TRP A 158 9.77 23.38 -8.65
CA TRP A 158 9.37 24.69 -8.11
C TRP A 158 9.40 25.82 -9.15
N ASP A 159 10.45 25.85 -9.98
CA ASP A 159 10.68 26.82 -11.05
C ASP A 159 9.98 26.44 -12.37
N LYS A 160 9.29 25.29 -12.41
CA LYS A 160 8.66 24.79 -13.63
C LYS A 160 7.23 25.31 -13.76
N PRO A 161 6.86 25.96 -14.88
CA PRO A 161 5.56 26.61 -15.02
C PRO A 161 4.39 25.62 -14.96
N TRP A 162 4.61 24.37 -15.37
CA TRP A 162 3.59 23.33 -15.33
C TRP A 162 3.24 22.83 -13.93
N LEU A 163 4.04 23.14 -12.91
CA LEU A 163 3.65 22.92 -11.50
C LEU A 163 2.46 23.80 -11.11
N TRP A 164 2.42 25.03 -11.62
CA TRP A 164 1.47 26.06 -11.23
C TRP A 164 0.28 26.15 -12.20
N ASP A 165 0.52 25.91 -13.50
CA ASP A 165 -0.52 25.81 -14.52
C ASP A 165 -0.35 24.51 -15.33
N ILE A 166 -1.21 23.53 -15.08
CA ILE A 166 -1.14 22.19 -15.69
C ILE A 166 -1.23 22.27 -17.23
N LYS A 167 -1.89 23.30 -17.80
CA LYS A 167 -1.98 23.46 -19.27
C LYS A 167 -0.63 23.63 -19.94
N GLN A 168 0.37 24.12 -19.21
CA GLN A 168 1.77 24.22 -19.66
C GLN A 168 2.41 22.85 -19.94
N CYS A 169 1.80 21.75 -19.50
CA CYS A 169 2.19 20.41 -19.93
C CYS A 169 1.98 20.19 -21.43
N TRP A 170 1.03 20.89 -22.05
CA TRP A 170 0.59 20.63 -23.42
C TRP A 170 1.18 21.63 -24.42
N TYR A 171 1.47 22.86 -23.99
CA TYR A 171 2.06 23.87 -24.87
C TYR A 171 3.46 23.47 -25.35
N GLY A 172 3.69 23.65 -26.66
CA GLY A 172 4.95 23.30 -27.31
C GLY A 172 5.20 21.79 -27.45
N TYR A 173 4.25 20.93 -27.09
CA TYR A 173 4.35 19.50 -27.35
C TYR A 173 4.31 19.23 -28.87
N PRO A 174 5.15 18.33 -29.42
CA PRO A 174 6.08 17.42 -28.73
C PRO A 174 7.51 17.96 -28.54
N HIS A 175 7.77 19.23 -28.84
CA HIS A 175 9.11 19.84 -28.77
C HIS A 175 9.36 20.52 -27.42
N GLN A 176 9.35 19.72 -26.35
CA GLN A 176 9.61 20.17 -24.99
C GLN A 176 10.97 19.69 -24.51
N SER A 177 11.84 20.62 -24.08
CA SER A 177 13.18 20.27 -23.60
C SER A 177 13.14 19.55 -22.25
N VAL A 178 13.97 18.52 -22.12
CA VAL A 178 14.30 17.82 -20.87
C VAL A 178 15.49 18.53 -20.23
N THR A 179 15.26 19.08 -19.04
CA THR A 179 16.31 19.63 -18.19
C THR A 179 16.99 18.51 -17.37
N ASN A 180 18.25 18.71 -16.98
CA ASN A 180 19.05 17.67 -16.31
C ASN A 180 18.48 17.27 -14.92
N ASP A 181 17.91 18.24 -14.20
CA ASP A 181 17.21 18.03 -12.94
C ASP A 181 15.97 17.12 -13.09
N ILE A 182 15.15 17.35 -14.12
CA ILE A 182 14.02 16.48 -14.47
C ILE A 182 14.50 15.09 -14.85
N TRP A 183 15.61 14.99 -15.60
CA TRP A 183 16.21 13.70 -15.94
C TRP A 183 16.55 12.89 -14.69
N TRP A 184 17.30 13.47 -13.74
CA TRP A 184 17.66 12.76 -12.50
C TRP A 184 16.43 12.39 -11.68
N TYR A 185 15.47 13.32 -11.54
CA TYR A 185 14.22 13.04 -10.85
C TYR A 185 13.49 11.84 -11.45
N TYR A 186 13.37 11.80 -12.78
CA TYR A 186 12.69 10.72 -13.49
C TYR A 186 13.43 9.38 -13.39
N MET A 187 14.75 9.38 -13.60
CA MET A 187 15.56 8.17 -13.59
C MET A 187 15.65 7.54 -12.20
N ILE A 188 15.85 8.34 -11.16
CA ILE A 188 15.88 7.87 -9.76
C ILE A 188 14.51 7.31 -9.37
N SER A 189 13.43 8.03 -9.71
CA SER A 189 12.06 7.57 -9.43
C SER A 189 11.76 6.24 -10.10
N MET A 190 12.10 6.09 -11.37
CA MET A 190 11.88 4.84 -12.11
C MET A 190 12.72 3.69 -11.53
N ALA A 191 13.97 3.97 -11.15
CA ALA A 191 14.85 2.98 -10.54
C ALA A 191 14.29 2.49 -9.19
N PHE A 192 13.70 3.38 -8.41
CA PHE A 192 13.05 2.98 -7.16
C PHE A 192 11.83 2.08 -7.40
N TYR A 193 10.96 2.40 -8.36
CA TYR A 193 9.83 1.52 -8.69
C TYR A 193 10.27 0.15 -9.24
N TRP A 194 11.35 0.09 -10.03
CA TRP A 194 11.99 -1.17 -10.41
C TRP A 194 12.52 -1.94 -9.19
N SER A 195 13.17 -1.24 -8.26
CA SER A 195 13.67 -1.84 -7.02
C SER A 195 12.54 -2.42 -6.16
N LEU A 196 11.41 -1.71 -6.03
CA LEU A 196 10.22 -2.15 -5.31
C LEU A 196 9.57 -3.35 -6.00
N THR A 197 9.48 -3.33 -7.33
CA THR A 197 8.95 -4.45 -8.11
C THR A 197 9.76 -5.72 -7.86
N ALA A 198 11.09 -5.62 -7.92
CA ALA A 198 11.98 -6.75 -7.68
C ALA A 198 11.91 -7.21 -6.22
N SER A 199 11.97 -6.28 -5.26
CA SER A 199 11.99 -6.60 -3.84
C SER A 199 10.67 -7.19 -3.35
N GLN A 200 9.53 -6.82 -3.94
CA GLN A 200 8.21 -7.29 -3.52
C GLN A 200 8.06 -8.83 -3.57
N PHE A 201 8.85 -9.54 -4.38
CA PHE A 201 8.86 -11.00 -4.43
C PHE A 201 9.56 -11.65 -3.23
N TYR A 202 10.50 -10.94 -2.61
CA TYR A 202 11.29 -11.36 -1.45
C TYR A 202 10.79 -10.75 -0.13
N ASP A 203 10.21 -9.55 -0.20
CA ASP A 203 9.60 -8.84 0.91
C ASP A 203 8.36 -9.59 1.43
N VAL A 204 7.90 -9.19 2.61
CA VAL A 204 6.71 -9.75 3.24
C VAL A 204 5.50 -9.66 2.31
N LYS A 205 5.03 -10.82 1.83
CA LYS A 205 3.81 -10.90 1.00
C LYS A 205 2.59 -10.48 1.82
N ARG A 206 1.96 -9.39 1.38
CA ARG A 206 0.71 -8.86 1.93
C ARG A 206 -0.49 -9.31 1.09
N LYS A 207 -1.71 -9.19 1.64
CA LYS A 207 -2.94 -9.63 0.98
C LYS A 207 -3.24 -8.88 -0.33
N ASP A 208 -2.69 -7.68 -0.49
CA ASP A 208 -2.79 -6.81 -1.67
C ASP A 208 -1.59 -6.95 -2.63
N PHE A 209 -0.85 -8.08 -2.56
CA PHE A 209 0.32 -8.33 -3.42
C PHE A 209 0.03 -8.08 -4.90
N TRP A 210 -1.03 -8.70 -5.45
CA TRP A 210 -1.36 -8.55 -6.88
C TRP A 210 -1.79 -7.14 -7.25
N GLN A 211 -2.49 -6.45 -6.34
CA GLN A 211 -2.91 -5.07 -6.56
C GLN A 211 -1.69 -4.12 -6.58
N MET A 212 -0.75 -4.28 -5.64
CA MET A 212 0.49 -3.50 -5.61
C MET A 212 1.41 -3.83 -6.80
N PHE A 213 1.47 -5.10 -7.21
CA PHE A 213 2.24 -5.50 -8.39
C PHE A 213 1.66 -4.88 -9.66
N ALA A 214 0.34 -4.96 -9.86
CA ALA A 214 -0.33 -4.31 -10.98
C ALA A 214 -0.11 -2.79 -10.98
N HIS A 215 -0.17 -2.16 -9.80
CA HIS A 215 0.16 -0.74 -9.64
C HIS A 215 1.59 -0.44 -10.12
N HIS A 216 2.60 -1.15 -9.65
CA HIS A 216 3.99 -0.93 -10.07
C HIS A 216 4.19 -1.14 -11.58
N MET A 217 3.52 -2.14 -12.18
CA MET A 217 3.59 -2.35 -13.63
C MET A 217 2.96 -1.20 -14.41
N ILE A 218 1.81 -0.70 -13.96
CA ILE A 218 1.15 0.46 -14.57
C ILE A 218 2.01 1.72 -14.41
N THR A 219 2.59 1.96 -13.24
CA THR A 219 3.42 3.16 -13.00
C THR A 219 4.71 3.10 -13.82
N ILE A 220 5.43 1.98 -13.85
CA ILE A 220 6.64 1.82 -14.68
C ILE A 220 6.29 1.99 -16.17
N LEU A 221 5.17 1.42 -16.62
CA LEU A 221 4.71 1.57 -18.01
C LEU A 221 4.38 3.03 -18.34
N LEU A 222 3.63 3.73 -17.47
CA LEU A 222 3.31 5.16 -17.62
C LEU A 222 4.58 6.00 -17.67
N MET A 223 5.54 5.74 -16.78
CA MET A 223 6.80 6.47 -16.76
C MET A 223 7.63 6.22 -18.01
N ALA A 224 7.76 4.97 -18.45
CA ALA A 224 8.53 4.60 -19.64
C ALA A 224 7.90 5.21 -20.91
N LEU A 225 6.60 5.04 -21.11
CA LEU A 225 5.91 5.55 -22.29
C LEU A 225 5.90 7.08 -22.32
N SER A 226 5.66 7.74 -21.18
CA SER A 226 5.68 9.20 -21.15
C SER A 226 7.08 9.77 -21.36
N TRP A 227 8.14 9.06 -20.96
CA TRP A 227 9.50 9.44 -21.33
C TRP A 227 9.74 9.31 -22.84
N VAL A 228 9.41 8.15 -23.45
CA VAL A 228 9.60 7.91 -24.89
C VAL A 228 8.82 8.89 -25.76
N CYS A 229 7.59 9.24 -25.34
CA CYS A 229 6.73 10.17 -26.07
C CYS A 229 6.98 11.66 -25.71
N ASN A 230 8.04 11.97 -24.93
CA ASN A 230 8.35 13.33 -24.49
C ASN A 230 7.20 14.04 -23.72
N LEU A 231 6.46 13.27 -22.91
CA LEU A 231 5.39 13.69 -21.99
C LEU A 231 5.90 13.76 -20.53
N HIS A 232 7.18 14.08 -20.34
CA HIS A 232 7.83 14.18 -19.03
C HIS A 232 7.21 15.24 -18.11
N ARG A 233 6.66 16.35 -18.66
CA ARG A 233 6.00 17.41 -17.87
C ARG A 233 4.84 16.87 -17.06
N VAL A 234 3.86 16.23 -17.72
CA VAL A 234 2.72 15.61 -17.02
C VAL A 234 3.18 14.45 -16.14
N GLY A 235 4.15 13.65 -16.60
CA GLY A 235 4.73 12.55 -15.81
C GLY A 235 5.34 13.04 -14.49
N SER A 236 6.08 14.14 -14.51
CA SER A 236 6.73 14.73 -13.32
C SER A 236 5.72 15.26 -12.30
N LEU A 237 4.59 15.82 -12.76
CA LEU A 237 3.47 16.20 -11.88
C LEU A 237 2.84 15.00 -11.21
N VAL A 238 2.58 13.94 -11.99
CA VAL A 238 2.02 12.69 -11.45
C VAL A 238 2.95 12.15 -10.37
N LEU A 239 4.25 12.02 -10.62
CA LEU A 239 5.23 11.59 -9.61
C LEU A 239 5.17 12.40 -8.32
N LEU A 240 5.23 13.74 -8.43
CA LEU A 240 5.26 14.63 -7.27
C LEU A 240 4.00 14.52 -6.41
N VAL A 241 2.83 14.49 -7.04
CA VAL A 241 1.55 14.32 -6.33
C VAL A 241 1.48 12.95 -5.67
N HIS A 242 2.13 11.93 -6.23
CA HIS A 242 2.12 10.59 -5.68
C HIS A 242 2.97 10.42 -4.42
N ASP A 243 4.17 11.00 -4.37
CA ASP A 243 5.07 10.74 -3.25
C ASP A 243 4.63 11.42 -1.93
N CYS A 244 3.84 12.49 -2.02
CA CYS A 244 3.45 13.31 -0.85
C CYS A 244 2.71 12.51 0.25
N ALA A 245 1.67 11.75 -0.12
CA ALA A 245 0.85 11.03 0.85
C ALA A 245 1.57 9.83 1.47
N ASP A 246 2.51 9.22 0.73
CA ASP A 246 3.16 7.98 1.11
C ASP A 246 4.13 8.17 2.29
N ILE A 247 4.67 9.39 2.46
CA ILE A 247 5.45 9.80 3.64
C ILE A 247 4.65 9.58 4.92
N PHE A 248 3.42 10.10 4.97
CA PHE A 248 2.56 10.00 6.15
C PHE A 248 2.05 8.57 6.35
N LEU A 249 1.79 7.85 5.27
CA LEU A 249 1.39 6.43 5.31
C LEU A 249 2.46 5.55 5.97
N GLU A 250 3.71 5.67 5.53
CA GLU A 250 4.80 4.88 6.15
C GLU A 250 5.11 5.39 7.56
N SER A 251 5.04 6.69 7.83
CA SER A 251 5.23 7.27 9.17
C SER A 251 4.19 6.77 10.20
N ALA A 252 2.92 6.64 9.80
CA ALA A 252 1.87 6.08 10.66
C ALA A 252 2.18 4.60 11.01
N LYS A 253 2.65 3.81 10.03
CA LYS A 253 3.06 2.42 10.28
C LYS A 253 4.25 2.33 11.23
N LEU A 254 5.26 3.19 11.08
CA LEU A 254 6.44 3.22 11.96
C LEU A 254 6.05 3.47 13.41
N THR A 255 5.23 4.49 13.65
CA THR A 255 4.77 4.85 14.99
C THR A 255 3.87 3.77 15.59
N LYS A 256 3.07 3.06 14.78
CA LYS A 256 2.34 1.86 15.22
C LYS A 256 3.29 0.74 15.65
N TYR A 257 4.34 0.46 14.87
CA TYR A 257 5.33 -0.56 15.23
C TYR A 257 6.13 -0.22 16.48
N ALA A 258 6.41 1.07 16.71
CA ALA A 258 7.03 1.60 17.93
C ALA A 258 6.07 1.71 19.13
N GLN A 259 4.78 1.34 18.98
CA GLN A 259 3.75 1.40 20.02
C GLN A 259 3.40 2.83 20.50
N TYR A 260 3.62 3.85 19.66
CA TYR A 260 3.24 5.23 19.94
C TYR A 260 1.84 5.56 19.39
N GLN A 261 0.81 5.05 20.06
CA GLN A 261 -0.57 5.07 19.55
C GLN A 261 -1.11 6.48 19.27
N LYS A 262 -0.93 7.44 20.19
CA LYS A 262 -1.41 8.83 20.00
C LYS A 262 -0.79 9.49 18.75
N VAL A 263 0.52 9.32 18.56
CA VAL A 263 1.23 9.87 17.40
C VAL A 263 0.79 9.18 16.12
N CYS A 264 0.62 7.85 16.16
CA CYS A 264 0.08 7.07 15.04
C CYS A 264 -1.29 7.58 14.60
N ASP A 265 -2.20 7.82 15.55
CA ASP A 265 -3.55 8.31 15.25
C ASP A 265 -3.53 9.71 14.62
N THR A 266 -2.69 10.61 15.14
CA THR A 266 -2.50 11.95 14.55
C THR A 266 -1.92 11.89 13.14
N ILE A 267 -0.84 11.12 12.92
CA ILE A 267 -0.22 11.00 11.60
C ILE A 267 -1.19 10.33 10.62
N PHE A 268 -1.97 9.35 11.04
CA PHE A 268 -2.96 8.70 10.18
C PHE A 268 -4.10 9.65 9.77
N ALA A 269 -4.53 10.55 10.67
CA ALA A 269 -5.50 11.58 10.33
C ALA A 269 -4.94 12.53 9.26
N ILE A 270 -3.69 13.00 9.44
CA ILE A 270 -2.98 13.82 8.44
C ILE A 270 -2.85 13.07 7.11
N PHE A 271 -2.40 11.82 7.17
CA PHE A 271 -2.31 10.93 6.02
C PHE A 271 -3.63 10.84 5.25
N THR A 272 -4.75 10.64 5.95
CA THR A 272 -6.07 10.49 5.31
C THR A 272 -6.46 11.77 4.55
N VAL A 273 -6.23 12.94 5.14
CA VAL A 273 -6.50 14.23 4.48
C VAL A 273 -5.59 14.44 3.27
N VAL A 274 -4.28 14.25 3.44
CA VAL A 274 -3.29 14.41 2.35
C VAL A 274 -3.57 13.42 1.23
N TRP A 275 -3.92 12.17 1.54
CA TRP A 275 -4.31 11.15 0.58
C TRP A 275 -5.53 11.59 -0.24
N ILE A 276 -6.61 12.06 0.39
CA ILE A 276 -7.80 12.51 -0.34
C ILE A 276 -7.48 13.69 -1.26
N VAL A 277 -6.73 14.69 -0.78
CA VAL A 277 -6.35 15.86 -1.57
C VAL A 277 -5.48 15.46 -2.77
N THR A 278 -4.42 14.69 -2.54
CA THR A 278 -3.49 14.31 -3.61
C THR A 278 -4.11 13.33 -4.61
N ARG A 279 -4.82 12.29 -4.12
CA ARG A 279 -5.32 11.17 -4.93
C ARG A 279 -6.69 11.40 -5.56
N LEU A 280 -7.56 12.17 -4.92
CA LEU A 280 -8.94 12.38 -5.37
C LEU A 280 -9.25 13.81 -5.81
N MET A 281 -8.37 14.78 -5.55
CA MET A 281 -8.54 16.15 -6.05
C MET A 281 -7.47 16.52 -7.09
N LEU A 282 -6.19 16.52 -6.70
CA LEU A 282 -5.10 16.94 -7.58
C LEU A 282 -4.87 15.95 -8.73
N TYR A 283 -4.82 14.66 -8.45
CA TYR A 283 -4.60 13.66 -9.49
C TYR A 283 -5.73 13.59 -10.54
N PRO A 284 -7.03 13.58 -10.17
CA PRO A 284 -8.11 13.72 -11.15
C PRO A 284 -8.10 15.04 -11.92
N ARG A 285 -7.61 16.14 -11.33
CA ARG A 285 -7.42 17.41 -12.06
C ARG A 285 -6.34 17.30 -13.14
N ILE A 286 -5.27 16.54 -12.91
CA ILE A 286 -4.27 16.20 -13.93
C ILE A 286 -4.90 15.33 -15.03
N ILE A 287 -5.69 14.31 -14.65
CA ILE A 287 -6.42 13.47 -15.62
C ILE A 287 -7.39 14.34 -16.44
N TYR A 288 -8.10 15.27 -15.83
CA TYR A 288 -8.99 16.19 -16.54
C TYR A 288 -8.21 17.07 -17.53
N SER A 289 -7.04 17.59 -17.11
CA SER A 289 -6.19 18.37 -18.02
C SER A 289 -5.76 17.54 -19.23
N SER A 290 -5.32 16.31 -18.98
CA SER A 290 -5.00 15.37 -20.04
C SER A 290 -6.24 15.11 -20.90
N SER A 291 -7.34 14.62 -20.33
CA SER A 291 -8.58 14.14 -20.99
C SER A 291 -9.42 15.20 -21.72
N VAL A 292 -9.37 16.46 -21.30
CA VAL A 292 -10.28 17.52 -21.77
C VAL A 292 -9.54 18.75 -22.28
N GLU A 293 -8.51 19.22 -21.58
CA GLU A 293 -7.79 20.44 -21.97
C GLU A 293 -6.76 20.17 -23.07
N ALA A 294 -6.05 19.04 -23.04
CA ALA A 294 -5.06 18.72 -24.07
C ALA A 294 -5.67 18.56 -25.49
N PRO A 295 -6.84 17.93 -25.71
CA PRO A 295 -7.50 17.88 -27.03
C PRO A 295 -7.88 19.24 -27.61
N GLN A 296 -8.00 20.27 -26.76
CA GLN A 296 -8.29 21.64 -27.20
C GLN A 296 -7.02 22.36 -27.67
N ILE A 297 -5.84 21.87 -27.28
CA ILE A 297 -4.54 22.49 -27.56
C ILE A 297 -3.77 21.72 -28.64
N LEU A 298 -3.90 20.38 -28.66
CA LEU A 298 -3.12 19.48 -29.49
C LEU A 298 -4.03 18.61 -30.37
N PRO A 299 -3.60 18.28 -31.61
CA PRO A 299 -4.30 17.30 -32.42
C PRO A 299 -4.22 15.91 -31.75
N MET A 300 -5.34 15.20 -31.76
CA MET A 300 -5.49 13.94 -31.06
C MET A 300 -4.87 12.77 -31.82
N PHE A 301 -4.22 11.85 -31.09
CA PHE A 301 -3.59 10.64 -31.62
C PHE A 301 -3.83 9.44 -30.70
N PRO A 302 -3.79 8.19 -31.18
CA PRO A 302 -4.19 7.00 -30.41
C PRO A 302 -3.51 6.83 -29.04
N ALA A 303 -2.21 7.10 -28.92
CA ALA A 303 -1.48 6.92 -27.67
C ALA A 303 -1.99 7.84 -26.54
N TYR A 304 -2.59 8.98 -26.87
CA TYR A 304 -3.30 9.79 -25.89
C TYR A 304 -4.37 8.97 -25.14
N TYR A 305 -5.16 8.17 -25.85
CA TYR A 305 -6.19 7.33 -25.22
C TYR A 305 -5.55 6.24 -24.37
N ILE A 306 -4.44 5.66 -24.82
CA ILE A 306 -3.65 4.69 -24.05
C ILE A 306 -3.18 5.30 -22.72
N PHE A 307 -2.59 6.51 -22.74
CA PHE A 307 -2.15 7.22 -21.53
C PHE A 307 -3.32 7.50 -20.58
N ASN A 308 -4.43 8.05 -21.09
CA ASN A 308 -5.59 8.35 -20.25
C ASN A 308 -6.22 7.07 -19.66
N THR A 309 -6.28 5.97 -20.42
CA THR A 309 -6.73 4.67 -19.88
C THR A 309 -5.83 4.20 -18.74
N LEU A 310 -4.50 4.24 -18.91
CA LEU A 310 -3.57 3.87 -17.84
C LEU A 310 -3.69 4.77 -16.59
N LEU A 311 -3.85 6.08 -16.78
CA LEU A 311 -4.09 7.03 -15.69
C LEU A 311 -5.41 6.76 -14.96
N ILE A 312 -6.48 6.44 -15.68
CA ILE A 312 -7.79 6.07 -15.11
C ILE A 312 -7.70 4.74 -14.36
N LEU A 313 -6.99 3.73 -14.89
CA LEU A 313 -6.77 2.47 -14.18
C LEU A 313 -6.07 2.71 -12.83
N LEU A 314 -5.07 3.61 -12.81
CA LEU A 314 -4.41 4.02 -11.57
C LEU A 314 -5.38 4.73 -10.62
N LEU A 315 -6.27 5.60 -11.14
CA LEU A 315 -7.32 6.24 -10.35
C LEU A 315 -8.29 5.24 -9.72
N VAL A 316 -8.69 4.20 -10.46
CA VAL A 316 -9.55 3.12 -9.93
C VAL A 316 -8.88 2.43 -8.75
N LEU A 317 -7.58 2.13 -8.84
CA LEU A 317 -6.82 1.58 -7.71
C LEU A 317 -6.80 2.53 -6.51
N HIS A 318 -6.65 3.84 -6.73
CA HIS A 318 -6.73 4.84 -5.66
C HIS A 318 -8.11 4.91 -5.01
N ILE A 319 -9.19 4.78 -5.78
CA ILE A 319 -10.56 4.73 -5.23
C ILE A 319 -10.72 3.48 -4.36
N CYS A 320 -10.27 2.32 -4.81
CA CYS A 320 -10.28 1.09 -4.02
C CYS A 320 -9.51 1.23 -2.69
N TRP A 321 -8.32 1.82 -2.72
CA TRP A 321 -7.56 2.07 -1.50
C TRP A 321 -8.18 3.14 -0.61
N THR A 322 -8.79 4.18 -1.19
CA THR A 322 -9.50 5.20 -0.42
C THR A 322 -10.67 4.59 0.34
N TYR A 323 -11.41 3.68 -0.27
CA TYR A 323 -12.45 2.90 0.42
C TYR A 323 -11.90 2.17 1.65
N LEU A 324 -10.74 1.48 1.51
CA LEU A 324 -10.10 0.80 2.64
C LEU A 324 -9.63 1.78 3.74
N ILE A 325 -9.06 2.92 3.36
CA ILE A 325 -8.58 3.94 4.30
C ILE A 325 -9.75 4.53 5.08
N VAL A 326 -10.84 4.90 4.40
CA VAL A 326 -12.05 5.43 5.04
C VAL A 326 -12.67 4.37 5.95
N GLN A 327 -12.70 3.10 5.55
CA GLN A 327 -13.18 2.02 6.40
C GLN A 327 -12.36 1.90 7.71
N ILE A 328 -11.04 2.03 7.63
CA ILE A 328 -10.15 2.03 8.80
C ILE A 328 -10.41 3.27 9.66
N ALA A 329 -10.53 4.45 9.06
CA ALA A 329 -10.81 5.70 9.76
C ALA A 329 -12.15 5.66 10.52
N VAL A 330 -13.22 5.19 9.88
CA VAL A 330 -14.55 5.05 10.51
C VAL A 330 -14.51 4.04 11.66
N LYS A 331 -13.78 2.93 11.50
CA LYS A 331 -13.59 1.97 12.59
C LYS A 331 -12.86 2.62 13.77
N ALA A 332 -11.74 3.30 13.52
CA ALA A 332 -10.95 3.97 14.56
C ALA A 332 -11.76 5.01 15.35
N ILE A 333 -12.64 5.77 14.68
CA ILE A 333 -13.55 6.73 15.34
C ILE A 333 -14.56 6.01 16.23
N LYS A 334 -15.16 4.91 15.75
CA LYS A 334 -16.18 4.15 16.49
C LYS A 334 -15.62 3.41 17.71
N SER A 335 -14.40 2.89 17.64
CA SER A 335 -13.75 2.16 18.74
C SER A 335 -13.00 3.08 19.72
N GLY A 336 -12.88 4.37 19.44
CA GLY A 336 -12.10 5.32 20.25
C GLY A 336 -10.59 5.05 20.27
N GLN A 337 -10.13 4.05 19.51
CA GLN A 337 -8.74 3.65 19.31
C GLN A 337 -8.60 3.06 17.91
N MET A 338 -7.49 3.33 17.22
CA MET A 338 -7.20 2.67 15.95
C MET A 338 -6.75 1.22 16.20
N GLU A 339 -7.75 0.35 16.34
CA GLU A 339 -7.55 -1.09 16.32
C GLU A 339 -7.00 -1.53 14.96
N GLY A 340 -6.18 -2.58 14.99
CA GLY A 340 -5.13 -2.88 14.01
C GLY A 340 -5.52 -2.81 12.53
N ASP A 341 -4.48 -2.55 11.72
CA ASP A 341 -4.46 -2.64 10.26
C ASP A 341 -5.43 -3.72 9.76
N VAL A 342 -6.54 -3.31 9.13
CA VAL A 342 -7.58 -4.24 8.63
C VAL A 342 -6.98 -5.17 7.56
N ARG A 343 -5.83 -4.81 6.96
CA ARG A 343 -5.07 -5.70 6.06
C ARG A 343 -4.34 -6.82 6.82
N SER A 344 -4.09 -6.65 8.12
CA SER A 344 -3.38 -7.62 8.98
C SER A 344 -4.24 -8.28 10.07
N SER A 345 -5.43 -7.77 10.41
CA SER A 345 -6.17 -8.20 11.62
C SER A 345 -7.52 -8.92 11.40
N SER A 346 -8.15 -8.92 10.22
CA SER A 346 -9.51 -9.47 10.06
C SER A 346 -9.58 -11.00 9.89
N SER A 347 -8.73 -11.76 10.58
CA SER A 347 -8.64 -13.23 10.37
C SER A 347 -9.02 -14.06 11.60
N GLU A 348 -9.87 -13.54 12.49
CA GLU A 348 -10.35 -14.34 13.63
C GLU A 348 -11.88 -14.34 13.85
N GLU A 349 -12.71 -13.71 12.99
CA GLU A 349 -14.19 -13.79 13.13
C GLU A 349 -15.00 -14.10 11.85
N ILE A 350 -14.38 -14.43 10.71
CA ILE A 350 -15.13 -14.81 9.50
C ILE A 350 -14.66 -16.16 8.97
N SER A 351 -14.78 -17.18 9.80
CA SER A 351 -14.74 -18.57 9.36
C SER A 351 -15.60 -19.46 10.25
N ASP A 352 -16.90 -19.18 10.37
CA ASP A 352 -17.86 -20.24 10.74
C ASP A 352 -19.35 -19.93 10.46
N SER A 353 -19.71 -19.46 9.26
CA SER A 353 -21.14 -19.40 8.91
C SER A 353 -21.39 -19.50 7.41
N SER A 354 -21.10 -20.67 6.84
CA SER A 354 -21.73 -21.07 5.57
C SER A 354 -21.77 -22.59 5.48
N GLU A 355 -22.73 -23.20 6.18
CA GLU A 355 -23.41 -24.45 5.79
C GLU A 355 -24.42 -24.87 6.89
N ASN A 356 -25.63 -24.31 6.86
CA ASN A 356 -26.87 -25.11 6.88
C ASN A 356 -28.10 -24.21 6.68
N SER A 357 -28.60 -24.16 5.45
CA SER A 357 -29.92 -23.63 5.15
C SER A 357 -30.98 -24.69 5.47
N ARG A 358 -31.74 -24.54 6.56
CA ARG A 358 -33.12 -25.02 6.66
C ARG A 358 -33.98 -24.05 7.49
N PRO A 359 -35.22 -23.77 7.07
CA PRO A 359 -36.09 -22.79 7.72
C PRO A 359 -36.79 -23.45 8.91
N VAL A 360 -36.84 -22.76 10.05
CA VAL A 360 -37.75 -23.14 11.15
C VAL A 360 -38.86 -22.09 11.20
N LEU A 361 -40.06 -22.57 10.88
CA LEU A 361 -41.32 -21.84 10.97
C LEU A 361 -41.52 -21.24 12.37
N THR A 362 -41.93 -19.98 12.38
CA THR A 362 -42.69 -19.38 13.47
C THR A 362 -44.02 -20.13 13.63
N ASN A 363 -44.30 -20.65 14.82
CA ASN A 363 -45.66 -20.88 15.29
C ASN A 363 -45.75 -20.68 16.80
N GLY A 364 -46.78 -19.93 17.22
CA GLY A 364 -46.98 -19.45 18.57
C GLY A 364 -47.44 -20.49 19.58
N GLY A 365 -47.40 -20.09 20.85
CA GLY A 365 -47.94 -20.84 21.99
C GLY A 365 -47.81 -20.04 23.29
N THR A 366 -48.94 -19.88 23.97
CA THR A 366 -49.32 -18.96 25.06
C THR A 366 -48.67 -19.18 26.46
N PRO A 367 -48.86 -18.25 27.43
CA PRO A 367 -48.06 -18.13 28.65
C PRO A 367 -48.65 -18.87 29.87
N LYS A 368 -47.81 -19.20 30.87
CA LYS A 368 -48.26 -19.67 32.19
C LYS A 368 -47.49 -19.06 33.38
N LYS A 369 -48.25 -18.23 34.12
CA LYS A 369 -48.45 -18.12 35.58
C LYS A 369 -47.27 -17.98 36.56
N GLN A 370 -47.33 -16.84 37.27
CA GLN A 370 -46.91 -16.54 38.65
C GLN A 370 -47.06 -17.68 39.68
N PRO A 371 -46.37 -17.51 40.82
CA PRO A 371 -47.08 -17.54 42.09
C PRO A 371 -46.82 -16.31 42.97
N SER A 372 -47.88 -15.88 43.66
CA SER A 372 -47.91 -14.93 44.77
C SER A 372 -47.71 -15.68 46.09
N LYS A 373 -47.14 -15.03 47.11
CA LYS A 373 -47.50 -15.19 48.53
C LYS A 373 -47.03 -13.98 49.34
N ASN A 374 -47.99 -13.37 50.05
CA ASN A 374 -47.83 -12.33 51.07
C ASN A 374 -48.51 -12.79 52.36
N GLY A 375 -48.04 -12.30 53.52
CA GLY A 375 -48.66 -12.37 54.86
C GLY A 375 -47.87 -13.27 55.85
N THR A 376 -47.59 -12.90 57.12
CA THR A 376 -48.19 -11.88 58.00
C THR A 376 -47.33 -11.69 59.29
N THR A 377 -47.44 -10.51 59.95
CA THR A 377 -47.30 -10.17 61.41
C THR A 377 -45.91 -10.23 62.08
N ALA A 378 -45.46 -9.38 63.03
CA ALA A 378 -46.03 -8.39 63.97
C ALA A 378 -44.81 -7.70 64.69
N VAL A 379 -44.68 -6.37 64.92
CA VAL A 379 -45.15 -5.51 66.05
C VAL A 379 -43.98 -4.69 66.67
N ALA A 380 -44.19 -3.37 66.73
CA ALA A 380 -43.77 -2.30 67.68
C ALA A 380 -42.41 -2.28 68.41
N ALA A 381 -41.72 -1.13 68.40
CA ALA A 381 -41.70 -0.12 69.49
C ALA A 381 -40.60 0.96 69.27
N ALA A 382 -40.78 2.12 69.92
CA ALA A 382 -40.18 3.42 69.67
C ALA A 382 -38.93 3.78 70.50
N ASN A 383 -38.42 5.01 70.26
CA ASN A 383 -37.46 5.83 71.03
C ASN A 383 -35.96 5.53 70.81
N SER A 384 -35.01 6.48 70.75
CA SER A 384 -34.97 7.94 70.90
C SER A 384 -33.54 8.43 70.60
N VAL A 385 -33.42 9.63 69.99
CA VAL A 385 -32.51 10.75 70.33
C VAL A 385 -30.98 10.53 70.49
N SER A 386 -30.24 11.46 69.86
CA SER A 386 -29.00 12.13 70.32
C SER A 386 -27.62 11.74 69.74
N ALA A 387 -27.10 12.72 68.98
CA ALA A 387 -25.78 13.34 69.08
C ALA A 387 -24.56 12.76 68.33
N SER A 388 -24.12 13.56 67.35
CA SER A 388 -22.74 13.80 66.91
C SER A 388 -21.81 14.12 68.11
N PRO A 389 -20.48 13.94 68.03
CA PRO A 389 -19.66 14.89 67.27
C PRO A 389 -18.34 14.36 66.63
N LYS A 390 -17.96 15.05 65.55
CA LYS A 390 -16.62 15.57 65.20
C LYS A 390 -15.36 14.67 65.21
N LYS A 391 -14.64 14.87 64.09
CA LYS A 391 -13.21 15.22 63.91
C LYS A 391 -12.21 14.11 63.56
N LYS A 392 -11.65 14.30 62.36
CA LYS A 392 -10.22 14.34 62.00
C LYS A 392 -9.33 13.19 62.52
N GLN A 393 -8.86 12.39 61.58
CA GLN A 393 -7.47 12.50 61.09
C GLN A 393 -7.41 12.16 59.62
#